data_AF-A0A259CS78-F1
#
_entry.id   AF-A0A259CS78-F1
#
_cell.length_a   1.000
_cell.length_b   1.000
_cell.length_c   1.000
_cell.angle_alpha   90.00
_cell.angle_beta   90.00
_cell.angle_gamma   90.00
#
_symmetry.space_group_name_H-M   'P 1'
#
loop_
_entity.id
_entity.type
_entity.pdbx_description
1 polymer ?
#
loop_
_entity_poly.entity_id
_entity_poly.type
_entity_poly.pdbx_seq_one_letter_code
_entity_poly.pdbx_strand_id
1 'polypeptide(L)' 'GKYLFALPGSPGACRDAWDEILVHQFDSRHRPCNFVEIMPRLEEHLRRK' A
#
# COMPACT_ATOMS: atom_id res chain seq x y z
N GLY A 1 7.73 7.33 6.69
CA GLY A 1 8.28 5.99 6.34
C GLY A 1 7.96 5.62 4.91
N LYS A 2 8.22 4.39 4.47
CA LYS A 2 7.98 3.93 3.08
C LYS A 2 7.36 2.53 3.09
N TYR A 3 6.45 2.26 2.15
CA TYR A 3 6.01 0.90 1.84
C TYR A 3 6.92 0.26 0.81
N LEU A 4 7.20 -1.04 0.97
CA LEU A 4 7.97 -1.84 0.03
C LEU A 4 7.16 -3.12 -0.26
N PHE A 5 6.80 -3.32 -1.53
CA PHE A 5 6.10 -4.51 -1.98
C PHE A 5 7.03 -5.30 -2.91
N ALA A 6 7.38 -6.53 -2.51
CA ALA A 6 8.16 -7.44 -3.33
C ALA A 6 7.21 -8.38 -4.08
N LEU A 7 7.22 -8.32 -5.41
CA LEU A 7 6.36 -9.11 -6.28
C LEU A 7 7.18 -10.17 -7.04
N PRO A 8 6.58 -11.28 -7.50
CA PRO A 8 7.25 -12.24 -8.36
C PRO A 8 7.70 -11.60 -9.69
N GLY A 9 8.76 -12.10 -10.31
CA GLY A 9 9.27 -11.57 -11.59
C GLY A 9 8.37 -11.83 -12.80
N SER A 10 7.30 -12.62 -12.65
CA SER A 10 6.31 -12.88 -13.70
C SER A 10 5.47 -11.63 -13.98
N PRO A 11 5.35 -11.18 -15.24
CA PRO A 11 4.49 -10.05 -15.59
C PRO A 11 3.01 -10.26 -15.23
N GLY A 12 2.52 -11.50 -15.28
CA GLY A 12 1.17 -11.84 -14.86
C GLY A 12 0.96 -11.58 -13.37
N ALA A 13 1.89 -12.04 -12.53
CA ALA A 13 1.82 -11.81 -11.09
C ALA A 13 1.91 -10.32 -10.72
N CYS A 14 2.73 -9.54 -11.44
CA CYS A 14 2.79 -8.09 -11.25
C CYS A 14 1.47 -7.41 -11.63
N ARG A 15 0.82 -7.87 -12.71
CA ARG A 15 -0.48 -7.37 -13.15
C ARG A 15 -1.55 -7.70 -12.10
N ASP A 16 -1.63 -8.95 -11.67
CA ASP A 16 -2.61 -9.40 -10.68
C ASP A 16 -2.43 -8.64 -9.35
N ALA A 17 -1.19 -8.46 -8.89
CA ALA A 17 -0.92 -7.68 -7.68
C ALA A 17 -1.35 -6.21 -7.81
N TRP A 18 -1.21 -5.62 -8.99
CA TRP A 18 -1.65 -4.24 -9.22
C TRP A 18 -3.17 -4.15 -9.32
N ASP A 19 -3.77 -4.92 -10.24
CA ASP A 19 -5.18 -4.83 -10.62
C ASP A 19 -6.11 -5.33 -9.51
N GLU A 20 -5.71 -6.34 -8.74
CA GLU A 20 -6.57 -6.97 -7.72
C GLU A 20 -6.30 -6.48 -6.30
N ILE A 21 -5.15 -5.84 -6.04
CA ILE A 21 -4.74 -5.46 -4.67
C ILE A 21 -4.32 -3.99 -4.59
N LEU A 22 -3.21 -3.63 -5.21
CA LEU A 22 -2.57 -2.34 -4.95
C LEU A 22 -3.42 -1.17 -5.44
N VAL A 23 -4.11 -1.31 -6.58
CA VAL A 23 -4.99 -0.25 -7.10
C VAL A 23 -6.10 0.10 -6.10
N HIS A 24 -6.68 -0.90 -5.44
CA HIS A 24 -7.73 -0.69 -4.43
C HIS A 24 -7.16 -0.12 -3.14
N GLN A 25 -5.99 -0.58 -2.70
CA GLN A 25 -5.36 -0.09 -1.48
C GLN A 25 -4.78 1.32 -1.61
N PHE A 26 -4.50 1.80 -2.83
CA PHE A 26 -4.08 3.18 -3.10
C PHE A 26 -5.22 4.10 -3.55
N ASP A 27 -6.46 3.61 -3.63
CA ASP A 27 -7.65 4.45 -3.79
C ASP A 27 -8.16 4.91 -2.41
N SER A 28 -8.11 6.21 -2.13
CA SER A 28 -8.58 6.79 -0.86
C SER A 28 -10.08 6.64 -0.64
N ARG A 29 -10.85 6.28 -1.68
CA ARG A 29 -12.29 6.02 -1.59
C ARG A 29 -12.59 4.56 -1.20
N HIS A 30 -11.58 3.68 -1.24
CA HIS A 30 -11.73 2.30 -0.86
C HIS A 30 -11.98 2.19 0.64
N ARG A 31 -13.00 1.43 1.02
CA ARG A 31 -13.50 1.27 2.40
C ARG A 31 -13.55 -0.20 2.77
N PRO A 32 -13.44 -0.55 4.06
CA PRO A 32 -13.47 0.32 5.24
C PRO A 32 -12.15 1.03 5.58
N CYS A 33 -11.05 0.66 4.92
CA CYS A 33 -9.74 1.29 5.07
C CYS A 33 -8.87 1.05 3.83
N ASN A 34 -7.75 1.78 3.73
CA ASN A 34 -6.79 1.67 2.63
C ASN A 34 -5.39 2.16 3.10
N PHE A 35 -4.35 2.00 2.26
CA PHE A 35 -3.00 2.43 2.64
C PHE A 35 -2.87 3.94 2.76
N VAL A 36 -3.61 4.73 1.97
CA VAL A 36 -3.58 6.20 2.03
C VAL A 36 -4.01 6.70 3.42
N GLU A 37 -5.06 6.11 4.00
CA GLU A 37 -5.50 6.42 5.36
C GLU A 37 -4.46 6.05 6.44
N ILE A 38 -3.64 5.04 6.17
CA ILE A 38 -2.65 4.50 7.12
C ILE A 38 -1.28 5.18 6.96
N MET A 39 -0.99 5.85 5.84
CA MET A 39 0.29 6.51 5.56
C MET A 39 0.84 7.38 6.71
N PRO A 40 0.04 8.18 7.45
CA PRO A 40 0.53 8.97 8.58
C PRO A 40 1.22 8.14 9.66
N ARG A 41 0.83 6.86 9.79
CA ARG A 41 1.42 5.93 10.76
C ARG A 41 2.88 5.59 10.46
N LEU A 42 3.32 5.75 9.21
CA LEU A 42 4.71 5.54 8.80
C LEU A 42 5.69 6.53 9.43
N GLU A 43 5.20 7.59 10.07
CA GLU A 43 6.00 8.61 10.74
C GLU A 43 5.84 8.58 12.26
N GLU A 44 5.06 7.63 12.82
CA GLU A 44 4.84 7.53 14.27
C GLU A 44 6.14 7.49 15.08
N HIS A 45 7.16 6.79 14.57
CA HIS A 45 8.45 6.67 15.24
C HIS A 45 9.22 8.00 15.32
N LEU A 46 8.88 9.02 14.51
CA LEU A 46 9.47 10.36 14.56
C LEU A 46 8.83 11.21 15.66
N ARG A 47 7.56 10.95 16.01
CA ARG A 47 6.79 11.73 17.00
C ARG A 47 6.97 11.24 18.44
N ARG A 48 7.63 10.09 18.64
CA ARG A 48 7.91 9.49 19.96
C ARG A 48 9.23 9.98 20.60
N LYS A 49 9.81 11.08 20.11
CA LYS A 49 11.00 11.72 20.68
C LYS A 49 10.65 12.94 21.51
#